data_AF-A0AAN8HK18-F1
#
_entry.id   AF-A0AAN8HK18-F1
#
_cell.length_a   1.000
_cell.length_b   1.000
_cell.length_c   1.000
_cell.angle_alpha   90.00
_cell.angle_beta   90.00
_cell.angle_gamma   90.00
#
_symmetry.space_group_name_H-M   'P 1'
#
loop_
_entity.id
_entity.type
_entity.pdbx_description
1 polymer ?
#
loop_
_entity_poly.entity_id
_entity_poly.type
_entity_poly.pdbx_seq_one_letter_code
_entity_poly.pdbx_strand_id
1 'polypeptide(L)'
;MAGQRNHTNESLASGHDLGWTTWKSLNRLRVEQERCKALMKVWNYTTEDTCSCGSVQTMSHLLECADAPRCSPEDLAEPTPSAVACARYWQNDI
;
A
#
# COMPACT_ATOMS: atom_id res chain seq x y z
N MET A 1 -6.93 -39.55 25.74
CA MET A 1 -7.39 -38.57 24.73
C MET A 1 -6.32 -37.49 24.62
N ALA A 2 -5.35 -37.64 23.72
CA ALA A 2 -4.30 -36.64 23.53
C ALA A 2 -4.85 -35.52 22.64
N GLY A 3 -4.92 -34.30 23.17
CA GLY A 3 -5.35 -33.12 22.42
C GLY A 3 -4.37 -32.83 21.29
N GLN A 4 -4.85 -32.86 20.06
CA GLN A 4 -4.11 -32.36 18.90
C GLN A 4 -3.89 -30.86 19.08
N ARG A 5 -2.64 -30.45 19.21
CA ARG A 5 -2.24 -29.04 19.12
C ARG A 5 -2.37 -28.65 17.66
N ASN A 6 -3.30 -27.75 17.34
CA ASN A 6 -3.31 -27.10 16.04
C ASN A 6 -1.98 -26.36 15.88
N HIS A 7 -1.15 -26.83 14.94
CA HIS A 7 0.00 -26.08 14.48
C HIS A 7 -0.56 -24.86 13.72
N THR A 8 -0.39 -23.65 14.27
CA THR A 8 -0.67 -22.44 13.50
C THR A 8 0.35 -22.41 12.37
N ASN A 9 -0.11 -22.60 11.13
CA ASN A 9 0.74 -22.41 9.96
C ASN A 9 0.81 -20.90 9.72
N GLU A 10 1.70 -20.23 10.43
CA GLU A 10 1.96 -18.80 10.27
C GLU A 10 2.74 -18.60 8.96
N SER A 11 2.02 -18.13 7.93
CA SER A 11 2.62 -17.67 6.69
C SER A 11 2.74 -16.16 6.71
N LEU A 12 3.88 -15.64 6.25
CA LEU A 12 4.01 -14.22 5.96
C LEU A 12 3.07 -13.84 4.82
N ALA A 13 2.64 -12.58 4.82
CA ALA A 13 1.78 -12.04 3.76
C ALA A 13 2.49 -12.11 2.40
N SER A 14 1.72 -12.32 1.33
CA SER A 14 2.26 -12.44 -0.01
C SER A 14 3.10 -11.22 -0.39
N GLY A 15 4.26 -11.46 -1.01
CA GLY A 15 5.28 -10.46 -1.34
C GLY A 15 6.31 -10.15 -0.24
N HIS A 16 6.34 -10.92 0.86
CA HIS A 16 7.30 -10.75 1.96
C HIS A 16 8.79 -10.77 1.56
N ASP A 17 9.11 -11.34 0.40
CA ASP A 17 10.43 -11.43 -0.22
C ASP A 17 10.83 -10.14 -0.96
N LEU A 18 9.88 -9.20 -1.16
CA LEU A 18 10.18 -7.87 -1.70
C LEU A 18 11.02 -7.05 -0.72
N GLY A 19 11.77 -6.10 -1.25
CA GLY A 19 12.47 -5.12 -0.43
C GLY A 19 11.51 -4.41 0.53
N TRP A 20 11.96 -4.19 1.77
CA TRP A 20 11.14 -3.69 2.88
C TRP A 20 10.25 -2.49 2.52
N THR A 21 10.80 -1.49 1.83
CA THR A 21 10.07 -0.28 1.43
C THR A 21 8.94 -0.58 0.45
N THR A 22 9.20 -1.44 -0.53
CA THR A 22 8.20 -1.86 -1.52
C THR A 22 7.14 -2.73 -0.85
N TRP A 23 7.53 -3.68 0.00
CA TRP A 23 6.57 -4.51 0.76
C TRP A 23 5.67 -3.66 1.66
N LYS A 24 6.24 -2.70 2.39
CA LYS A 24 5.47 -1.78 3.24
C LYS A 24 4.49 -0.94 2.41
N SER A 25 4.93 -0.40 1.28
CA SER A 25 4.06 0.37 0.39
C SER A 25 2.95 -0.49 -0.21
N LEU A 26 3.25 -1.74 -0.61
CA LEU A 26 2.25 -2.70 -1.09
C LEU A 26 1.17 -2.93 -0.04
N ASN A 27 1.56 -3.18 1.22
CA ASN A 27 0.59 -3.37 2.29
C ASN A 27 -0.24 -2.11 2.57
N ARG A 28 0.36 -0.92 2.51
CA ARG A 28 -0.40 0.34 2.64
C ARG A 28 -1.47 0.50 1.56
N LEU A 29 -1.15 0.12 0.32
CA LEU A 29 -2.11 0.11 -0.79
C LEU A 29 -3.22 -0.92 -0.55
N ARG A 30 -2.91 -2.10 0.01
CA ARG A 30 -3.91 -3.15 0.31
C ARG A 30 -4.96 -2.73 1.33
N VAL A 31 -4.53 -2.08 2.43
CA VAL A 31 -5.46 -1.72 3.52
C VAL A 31 -6.13 -0.37 3.33
N GLU A 32 -5.76 0.39 2.29
CA GLU A 32 -6.26 1.74 2.00
C GLU A 32 -6.29 2.65 3.24
N GLN A 33 -5.38 2.42 4.20
CA GLN A 33 -5.36 3.10 5.48
C GLN A 33 -3.97 3.69 5.77
N GLU A 34 -4.02 4.89 6.37
CA GLU A 34 -2.99 5.51 7.22
C GLU A 34 -2.00 6.52 6.63
N ARG A 35 -1.80 6.65 5.31
CA ARG A 35 -0.77 7.62 4.85
C ARG A 35 -0.94 8.22 3.46
N CYS A 36 -2.07 8.88 3.22
CA CYS A 36 -2.19 9.86 2.13
C CYS A 36 -1.96 11.29 2.67
N LYS A 37 -1.48 12.22 1.82
CA LYS A 37 -1.21 13.61 2.24
C LYS A 37 -2.44 14.32 2.78
N ALA A 38 -3.63 14.02 2.27
CA ALA A 38 -4.88 14.56 2.82
C ALA A 38 -5.03 14.22 4.32
N LEU A 39 -4.77 12.96 4.71
CA LEU A 39 -4.79 12.55 6.11
C LEU A 39 -3.64 13.17 6.90
N MET A 40 -2.42 13.18 6.33
CA MET A 40 -1.26 13.79 6.99
C MET A 40 -1.47 15.29 7.30
N LYS A 41 -2.20 16.01 6.44
CA LYS A 41 -2.57 17.41 6.66
C LYS A 41 -3.53 17.59 7.82
N VAL A 42 -4.54 16.71 7.96
CA VAL A 42 -5.45 16.70 9.12
C VAL A 42 -4.69 16.55 10.44
N TRP A 43 -3.62 15.75 10.44
CA TRP A 43 -2.76 15.52 11.60
C TRP A 43 -1.60 16.52 11.74
N ASN A 44 -1.56 17.59 10.93
CA ASN A 44 -0.49 18.59 10.92
C ASN A 44 0.93 18.04 10.67
N TYR A 45 1.06 16.88 10.02
CA TYR A 45 2.37 16.35 9.58
C TYR A 45 2.88 17.01 8.29
N THR A 46 1.98 17.62 7.51
CA THR A 46 2.26 18.35 6.27
C THR A 46 1.30 19.52 6.13
N THR A 47 1.68 20.55 5.39
CA THR A 47 0.78 21.65 4.97
C THR A 47 0.10 21.35 3.63
N GLU A 48 0.73 20.51 2.82
CA GLU A 48 0.29 20.15 1.46
C GLU A 48 -0.48 18.83 1.47
N ASP A 49 -1.61 18.79 0.77
CA ASP A 49 -2.44 17.60 0.53
C ASP A 49 -2.40 17.12 -0.92
N THR A 50 -1.60 17.75 -1.78
CA THR A 50 -1.59 17.50 -3.23
C THR A 50 -0.55 16.45 -3.65
N CYS A 51 -0.93 15.60 -4.60
CA CYS A 51 -0.03 14.75 -5.37
C CYS A 51 0.73 15.58 -6.42
N SER A 52 1.85 15.07 -6.93
CA SER A 52 2.58 15.66 -8.07
C SER A 52 1.72 15.83 -9.32
N CYS A 53 0.69 15.00 -9.49
CA CYS A 53 -0.27 15.11 -10.58
C CYS A 53 -1.25 16.30 -10.43
N GLY A 54 -1.14 17.07 -9.34
CA GLY A 54 -1.96 18.25 -9.06
C GLY A 54 -3.32 17.98 -8.39
N SER A 55 -3.71 16.71 -8.21
CA SER A 55 -4.93 16.35 -7.47
C SER A 55 -4.65 16.19 -5.98
N VAL A 56 -5.68 16.28 -5.14
CA VAL A 56 -5.56 15.95 -3.71
C VAL A 56 -5.24 14.47 -3.56
N GLN A 57 -4.16 14.15 -2.86
CA GLN A 57 -3.77 12.77 -2.57
C GLN A 57 -4.63 12.24 -1.43
N THR A 58 -5.79 11.69 -1.79
CA THR A 58 -6.66 10.87 -0.93
C THR A 58 -6.25 9.39 -1.01
N MET A 59 -6.91 8.51 -0.24
CA MET A 59 -6.68 7.06 -0.36
C MET A 59 -7.11 6.51 -1.73
N SER A 60 -8.30 6.90 -2.21
CA SER A 60 -8.79 6.54 -3.54
C SER A 60 -7.85 7.03 -4.65
N HIS A 61 -7.27 8.23 -4.48
CA HIS A 61 -6.30 8.76 -5.42
C HIS A 61 -5.06 7.86 -5.58
N LEU A 62 -4.64 7.11 -4.56
CA LEU A 62 -3.47 6.23 -4.69
C LEU A 62 -3.65 5.12 -5.74
N LEU A 63 -4.90 4.74 -6.03
CA LEU A 63 -5.25 3.74 -7.04
C LEU A 63 -5.68 4.36 -8.38
N GLU A 64 -6.05 5.65 -8.37
CA GLU A 64 -6.61 6.36 -9.52
C GLU A 64 -5.66 7.40 -10.13
N CYS A 65 -4.51 7.66 -9.50
CA CYS A 65 -3.56 8.67 -9.94
C CYS A 65 -3.09 8.40 -11.38
N ALA A 66 -3.23 9.41 -12.25
CA ALA A 66 -2.86 9.30 -13.66
C ALA A 66 -1.34 9.17 -13.88
N ASP A 67 -0.53 9.65 -12.93
CA ASP A 67 0.94 9.58 -13.00
C ASP A 67 1.49 8.27 -12.40
N ALA A 68 0.68 7.56 -11.61
CA ALA A 68 1.06 6.29 -11.03
C ALA A 68 0.84 5.14 -12.03
N PRO A 69 1.64 4.05 -11.96
CA PRO A 69 1.30 2.80 -12.63
C PRO A 69 -0.12 2.35 -12.25
N ARG A 70 -0.83 1.73 -13.19
CA ARG A 70 -2.18 1.23 -12.94
C ARG A 70 -2.12 -0.11 -12.20
N CYS A 71 -2.82 -0.20 -11.07
CA CYS A 71 -3.10 -1.45 -10.37
C CYS A 71 -4.53 -1.41 -9.82
N SER A 72 -5.19 -2.56 -9.78
CA SER A 72 -6.49 -2.70 -9.13
C SER A 72 -6.36 -3.26 -7.71
N PRO A 73 -7.40 -3.14 -6.86
CA PRO A 73 -7.44 -3.82 -5.57
C PRO A 73 -7.16 -5.32 -5.68
N GLU A 74 -7.63 -5.97 -6.75
CA GLU A 74 -7.37 -7.39 -7.02
C GLU A 74 -5.89 -7.65 -7.34
N ASP A 75 -5.25 -6.77 -8.13
CA ASP A 75 -3.82 -6.87 -8.42
C ASP A 75 -2.99 -6.78 -7.13
N LEU A 76 -3.43 -5.98 -6.16
CA LEU A 76 -2.75 -5.74 -4.88
C LEU A 76 -2.81 -6.93 -3.93
N ALA A 77 -3.74 -7.87 -4.10
CA ALA A 77 -3.82 -9.06 -3.26
C ALA A 77 -2.52 -9.89 -3.32
N GLU A 78 -1.91 -9.96 -4.49
CA GLU A 78 -0.65 -10.67 -4.76
C GLU A 78 0.45 -9.70 -5.21
N PRO A 79 1.74 -10.05 -5.13
CA PRO A 79 2.85 -9.24 -5.64
C PRO A 79 2.92 -9.32 -7.18
N THR A 80 1.81 -9.03 -7.85
CA THR A 80 1.75 -8.96 -9.31
C THR A 80 2.69 -7.87 -9.84
N PRO A 81 3.17 -7.95 -11.08
CA PRO A 81 4.02 -6.91 -11.65
C PRO A 81 3.41 -5.50 -11.56
N SER A 82 2.09 -5.37 -11.76
CA SER A 82 1.34 -4.12 -11.63
C SER A 82 1.34 -3.61 -10.20
N ALA A 83 1.04 -4.47 -9.23
CA ALA A 83 1.05 -4.11 -7.81
C ALA A 83 2.43 -3.70 -7.31
N VAL A 84 3.48 -4.41 -7.74
CA VAL A 84 4.87 -4.07 -7.41
C VAL A 84 5.27 -2.74 -8.04
N ALA A 85 4.84 -2.46 -9.27
CA ALA A 85 5.10 -1.17 -9.91
C ALA A 85 4.42 -0.01 -9.16
N CYS A 86 3.13 -0.17 -8.81
CA CYS A 86 2.42 0.77 -7.95
C CYS A 86 3.12 0.99 -6.60
N ALA A 87 3.49 -0.10 -5.93
CA ALA A 87 4.15 -0.03 -4.62
C ALA A 87 5.51 0.69 -4.71
N ARG A 88 6.29 0.47 -5.79
CA ARG A 88 7.56 1.18 -6.01
C ARG A 88 7.37 2.66 -6.30
N TYR A 89 6.31 3.03 -7.02
CA TYR A 89 5.99 4.43 -7.27
C TYR A 89 5.70 5.17 -5.96
N TRP A 90 4.88 4.57 -5.09
CA TRP A 90 4.44 5.21 -3.86
C TRP A 90 5.38 5.05 -2.65
N GLN A 91 6.42 4.22 -2.71
CA GLN A 91 7.22 3.83 -1.52
C GLN A 91 7.89 4.98 -0.73
N ASN A 92 8.05 6.16 -1.34
CA ASN A 92 8.62 7.34 -0.69
C ASN A 92 7.55 8.37 -0.28
N ASP A 93 6.32 8.21 -0.78
CA ASP A 93 5.22 9.15 -0.63
C ASP A 93 4.14 8.67 0.33
N ILE A 94 4.02 7.34 0.52
CA ILE A 94 3.03 6.72 1.43
C ILE A 94 3.64 5.86 2.50
#